data_AF-A0A945FN56-F1
#
_entry.id   AF-A0A945FN56-F1
#
_cell.length_a   1.000
_cell.length_b   1.000
_cell.length_c   1.000
_cell.angle_alpha   90.00
_cell.angle_beta   90.00
_cell.angle_gamma   90.00
#
_symmetry.space_group_name_H-M   'P 1'
#
loop_
_entity.id
_entity.type
_entity.pdbx_description
1 polymer ?
#
loop_
_entity_poly.entity_id
_entity_poly.type
_entity_poly.pdbx_seq_one_letter_code
_entity_poly.pdbx_strand_id
1 'polypeptide(L)'
;DKSTVRFAALMHDLGKALTPADKWPSHHDHETLGVEALNILVQRLRVPNNFQKLALQVMQYHTHCHRAFEIRPSTLCDMLARIGAFKADNRVNDFLLACEADARGRLGFEDKPYPQSDYIRAAQKAAQKIDRSAISNDNIQGKEIGLAIHQLRIKEISKIKQCFT
;
A
#
# COMPACT_ATOMS: atom_id res chain seq x y z
N ASP A 1 -15.95 -9.23 -10.03
CA ASP A 1 -15.64 -9.92 -8.76
C ASP A 1 -14.22 -10.51 -8.83
N LYS A 2 -13.33 -10.24 -7.84
CA LYS A 2 -11.92 -10.67 -7.86
C LYS A 2 -11.56 -11.41 -6.57
N SER A 3 -11.36 -12.73 -6.66
CA SER A 3 -11.00 -13.60 -5.52
C SER A 3 -9.68 -13.19 -4.84
N THR A 4 -8.71 -12.67 -5.59
CA THR A 4 -7.44 -12.16 -5.03
C THR A 4 -7.66 -11.02 -4.04
N VAL A 5 -8.58 -10.11 -4.35
CA VAL A 5 -8.89 -8.94 -3.51
C VAL A 5 -9.60 -9.38 -2.24
N ARG A 6 -10.59 -10.29 -2.34
CA ARG A 6 -11.27 -10.85 -1.17
C ARG A 6 -10.32 -11.58 -0.24
N PHE A 7 -9.41 -12.37 -0.78
CA PHE A 7 -8.40 -13.05 0.02
C PHE A 7 -7.49 -12.03 0.74
N ALA A 8 -7.03 -10.99 0.06
CA ALA A 8 -6.22 -9.95 0.68
C ALA A 8 -6.99 -9.19 1.78
N ALA A 9 -8.26 -8.86 1.55
CA ALA A 9 -9.13 -8.26 2.55
C ALA A 9 -9.39 -9.20 3.74
N LEU A 10 -9.53 -10.51 3.53
CA LEU A 10 -9.69 -11.47 4.63
C LEU A 10 -8.41 -11.59 5.48
N MET A 11 -7.23 -11.46 4.85
CA MET A 11 -5.94 -11.69 5.51
C MET A 11 -5.33 -10.44 6.15
N HIS A 12 -5.84 -9.23 5.87
CA HIS A 12 -5.16 -7.97 6.23
C HIS A 12 -4.78 -7.88 7.72
N ASP A 13 -5.63 -8.40 8.60
CA ASP A 13 -5.51 -8.33 10.05
C ASP A 13 -5.07 -9.65 10.72
N LEU A 14 -4.60 -10.64 9.94
CA LEU A 14 -4.23 -11.97 10.48
C LEU A 14 -3.24 -11.89 11.66
N GLY A 15 -2.36 -10.88 11.68
CA GLY A 15 -1.40 -10.66 12.77
C GLY A 15 -2.03 -10.27 14.12
N LYS A 16 -3.29 -9.82 14.16
CA LYS A 16 -3.97 -9.52 15.43
C LYS A 16 -4.09 -10.75 16.33
N ALA A 17 -4.29 -11.93 15.74
CA ALA A 17 -4.33 -13.20 16.45
C ALA A 17 -2.99 -13.56 17.14
N LEU A 18 -1.89 -12.94 16.72
CA LEU A 18 -0.55 -13.14 17.30
C LEU A 18 -0.13 -12.02 18.25
N THR A 19 -0.98 -11.01 18.46
CA THR A 19 -0.65 -9.91 19.37
C THR A 19 -0.79 -10.38 20.82
N PRO A 20 0.25 -10.22 21.68
CA PRO A 20 0.16 -10.44 23.11
C PRO A 20 -1.03 -9.69 23.76
N ALA A 21 -1.70 -10.33 24.73
CA ALA A 21 -2.91 -9.81 25.35
C ALA A 21 -2.71 -8.46 26.08
N ASP A 22 -1.51 -8.23 26.61
CA ASP A 22 -1.11 -6.96 27.25
C ASP A 22 -0.99 -5.78 26.27
N LYS A 23 -0.99 -6.06 24.95
CA LYS A 23 -0.98 -5.04 23.88
C LYS A 23 -2.36 -4.82 23.25
N TRP A 24 -3.41 -5.38 23.85
CA TRP A 24 -4.79 -5.12 23.42
C TRP A 24 -5.29 -3.81 24.02
N PRO A 25 -6.21 -3.09 23.36
CA PRO A 25 -6.83 -3.38 22.06
C PRO A 25 -6.09 -2.75 20.87
N SER A 26 -4.91 -2.16 21.07
CA SER A 26 -4.20 -1.41 20.02
C SER A 26 -3.56 -2.31 18.95
N HIS A 27 -3.25 -3.57 19.29
CA HIS A 27 -2.63 -4.53 18.38
C HIS A 27 -1.35 -3.99 17.71
N HIS A 28 -0.45 -3.47 18.54
CA HIS A 28 0.82 -2.92 18.07
C HIS A 28 1.60 -3.95 17.23
N ASP A 29 2.14 -3.50 16.09
CA ASP A 29 2.92 -4.29 15.11
C ASP A 29 2.20 -5.46 14.41
N HIS A 30 0.86 -5.57 14.50
CA HIS A 30 0.13 -6.69 13.86
C HIS A 30 0.38 -6.80 12.35
N GLU A 31 0.61 -5.67 11.66
CA GLU A 31 0.95 -5.61 10.23
C GLU A 31 2.25 -6.38 9.89
N THR A 32 3.19 -6.46 10.82
CA THR A 32 4.46 -7.19 10.66
C THR A 32 4.38 -8.60 11.25
N LEU A 33 3.73 -8.76 12.41
CA LEU A 33 3.56 -10.06 13.06
C LEU A 33 2.81 -11.07 12.18
N GLY A 34 1.88 -10.59 11.34
CA GLY A 34 1.09 -11.44 10.45
C GLY A 34 1.85 -12.02 9.25
N VAL A 35 3.05 -11.51 8.92
CA VAL A 35 3.78 -11.89 7.69
C VAL A 35 4.13 -13.37 7.69
N GLU A 36 4.72 -13.87 8.78
CA GLU A 36 5.11 -15.27 8.87
C GLU A 36 3.89 -16.20 8.93
N ALA A 37 2.85 -15.80 9.67
CA ALA A 37 1.59 -16.54 9.71
C ALA A 37 0.95 -16.67 8.33
N LEU A 38 0.96 -15.59 7.54
CA LEU A 38 0.46 -15.60 6.18
C LEU A 38 1.28 -16.54 5.30
N ASN A 39 2.61 -16.51 5.39
CA ASN A 39 3.49 -17.41 4.62
C ASN A 39 3.23 -18.90 4.93
N ILE A 40 3.08 -19.24 6.21
CA ILE A 40 2.73 -20.62 6.63
C ILE A 40 1.36 -21.01 6.08
N LEU A 41 0.36 -20.13 6.18
CA LEU A 41 -1.00 -20.40 5.75
C LEU A 41 -1.09 -20.61 4.23
N VAL A 42 -0.49 -19.73 3.43
CA VAL A 42 -0.52 -19.84 1.96
C VAL A 42 0.25 -21.06 1.47
N GLN A 43 1.34 -21.44 2.12
CA GLN A 43 2.07 -22.67 1.81
C GLN A 43 1.22 -23.91 2.11
N ARG A 44 0.60 -23.97 3.31
CA ARG A 44 -0.26 -25.08 3.72
C ARG A 44 -1.45 -25.27 2.76
N LEU A 45 -2.08 -24.16 2.35
CA LEU A 45 -3.25 -24.17 1.49
C LEU A 45 -2.92 -24.16 -0.01
N ARG A 46 -1.63 -24.13 -0.38
CA ARG A 46 -1.14 -24.02 -1.78
C ARG A 46 -1.79 -22.85 -2.54
N VAL A 47 -1.91 -21.71 -1.86
CA VAL A 47 -2.51 -20.50 -2.42
C VAL A 47 -1.58 -19.93 -3.51
N PRO A 48 -2.10 -19.55 -4.70
CA PRO A 48 -1.26 -19.03 -5.77
C PRO A 48 -0.51 -17.73 -5.40
N ASN A 49 0.70 -17.56 -5.94
CA ASN A 49 1.62 -16.45 -5.58
C ASN A 49 1.01 -15.06 -5.71
N ASN A 50 0.11 -14.84 -6.67
CA ASN A 50 -0.55 -13.55 -6.87
C ASN A 50 -1.53 -13.19 -5.74
N PHE A 51 -2.12 -14.17 -5.05
CA PHE A 51 -2.93 -13.97 -3.85
C PHE A 51 -2.04 -13.58 -2.67
N GLN A 52 -0.98 -14.36 -2.41
CA GLN A 52 -0.02 -14.09 -1.33
C GLN A 52 0.59 -12.70 -1.48
N LYS A 53 1.02 -12.34 -2.69
CA LYS A 53 1.63 -11.02 -2.96
C LYS A 53 0.70 -9.86 -2.60
N LEU A 54 -0.57 -9.92 -3.03
CA LEU A 54 -1.53 -8.86 -2.72
C LEU A 54 -1.87 -8.85 -1.21
N ALA A 55 -2.05 -10.03 -0.61
CA ALA A 55 -2.34 -10.14 0.82
C ALA A 55 -1.21 -9.57 1.70
N LEU A 56 0.05 -9.85 1.37
CA LEU A 56 1.21 -9.26 2.07
C LEU A 56 1.23 -7.72 1.94
N GLN A 57 0.94 -7.20 0.76
CA GLN A 57 0.90 -5.74 0.53
C GLN A 57 -0.20 -5.07 1.34
N VAL A 58 -1.42 -5.64 1.34
CA VAL A 58 -2.56 -5.11 2.11
C VAL A 58 -2.28 -5.21 3.61
N MET A 59 -1.83 -6.37 4.10
CA MET A 59 -1.48 -6.57 5.52
C MET A 59 -0.47 -5.52 6.02
N GLN A 60 0.60 -5.26 5.26
CA GLN A 60 1.66 -4.35 5.68
C GLN A 60 1.28 -2.85 5.58
N TYR A 61 0.35 -2.49 4.70
CA TYR A 61 0.13 -1.08 4.34
C TYR A 61 -1.33 -0.60 4.40
N HIS A 62 -2.29 -1.43 4.84
CA HIS A 62 -3.68 -0.99 4.94
C HIS A 62 -3.85 0.19 5.92
N THR A 63 -3.14 0.22 7.05
CA THR A 63 -3.18 1.38 7.96
C THR A 63 -2.58 2.63 7.31
N HIS A 64 -1.54 2.49 6.50
CA HIS A 64 -0.98 3.60 5.72
C HIS A 64 -1.99 4.13 4.71
N CYS A 65 -2.78 3.26 4.09
CA CYS A 65 -3.87 3.63 3.20
C CYS A 65 -4.97 4.39 3.94
N HIS A 66 -5.43 3.88 5.09
CA HIS A 66 -6.45 4.55 5.93
C HIS A 66 -6.02 5.95 6.38
N ARG A 67 -4.73 6.10 6.68
CA ARG A 67 -4.10 7.32 7.17
C ARG A 67 -3.41 8.14 6.07
N ALA A 68 -3.78 7.95 4.81
CA ALA A 68 -3.09 8.56 3.66
C ALA A 68 -2.92 10.08 3.79
N PHE A 69 -3.93 10.79 4.32
CA PHE A 69 -3.89 12.23 4.52
C PHE A 69 -2.95 12.66 5.66
N GLU A 70 -2.70 11.80 6.64
CA GLU A 70 -1.84 12.09 7.80
C GLU A 70 -0.36 11.84 7.51
N ILE A 71 -0.06 10.83 6.69
CA ILE A 71 1.33 10.44 6.43
C ILE A 71 2.07 11.46 5.54
N ARG A 72 3.40 11.51 5.67
CA ARG A 72 4.24 12.37 4.83
C ARG A 72 4.22 11.90 3.37
N PRO A 73 4.33 12.81 2.38
CA PRO A 73 4.49 12.45 0.97
C PRO A 73 5.64 11.45 0.72
N SER A 74 6.74 11.56 1.46
CA SER A 74 7.85 10.59 1.40
C SER A 74 7.44 9.19 1.82
N THR A 75 6.71 9.07 2.94
CA THR A 75 6.17 7.79 3.42
C THR A 75 5.21 7.17 2.40
N LEU A 76 4.33 7.97 1.78
CA LEU A 76 3.43 7.49 0.73
C LEU A 76 4.21 7.04 -0.52
N CYS A 77 5.24 7.80 -0.92
CA CYS A 77 6.12 7.42 -2.03
C CYS A 77 6.80 6.07 -1.78
N ASP A 78 7.33 5.86 -0.58
CA ASP A 78 7.98 4.60 -0.18
C ASP A 78 7.00 3.42 -0.21
N MET A 79 5.79 3.60 0.33
CA MET A 79 4.72 2.60 0.25
C MET A 79 4.42 2.23 -1.21
N LEU A 80 4.16 3.23 -2.06
CA LEU A 80 3.87 3.03 -3.48
C LEU A 80 5.01 2.30 -4.20
N ALA A 81 6.27 2.64 -3.90
CA ALA A 81 7.43 1.93 -4.43
C ALA A 81 7.47 0.47 -3.98
N ARG A 82 7.26 0.19 -2.68
CA ARG A 82 7.30 -1.16 -2.09
C ARG A 82 6.19 -2.06 -2.63
N ILE A 83 4.99 -1.54 -2.86
CA ILE A 83 3.90 -2.31 -3.49
C ILE A 83 4.06 -2.43 -5.02
N GLY A 84 5.08 -1.79 -5.60
CA GLY A 84 5.36 -1.83 -7.04
C GLY A 84 4.40 -0.98 -7.87
N ALA A 85 3.78 0.06 -7.29
CA ALA A 85 2.75 0.88 -7.92
C ALA A 85 3.25 1.68 -9.13
N PHE A 86 4.56 1.83 -9.32
CA PHE A 86 5.13 2.54 -10.47
C PHE A 86 5.40 1.63 -11.68
N LYS A 87 5.20 0.32 -11.57
CA LYS A 87 5.37 -0.64 -12.68
C LYS A 87 4.18 -0.58 -13.66
N ALA A 88 4.40 -0.98 -14.91
CA ALA A 88 3.34 -1.01 -15.92
C ALA A 88 2.23 -2.01 -15.57
N ASP A 89 2.58 -3.16 -15.00
CA ASP A 89 1.69 -4.26 -14.59
C ASP A 89 1.26 -4.18 -13.11
N ASN A 90 1.26 -2.97 -12.54
CA ASN A 90 0.97 -2.79 -11.12
C ASN A 90 -0.47 -3.17 -10.74
N ARG A 91 -0.69 -3.40 -9.44
CA ARG A 91 -1.98 -3.80 -8.87
C ARG A 91 -2.51 -2.79 -7.85
N VAL A 92 -2.19 -1.50 -8.01
CA VAL A 92 -2.57 -0.46 -7.02
C VAL A 92 -4.08 -0.42 -6.81
N ASN A 93 -4.87 -0.63 -7.85
CA ASN A 93 -6.34 -0.64 -7.76
C ASN A 93 -6.88 -1.82 -6.95
N ASP A 94 -6.22 -2.98 -7.04
CA ASP A 94 -6.62 -4.16 -6.26
C ASP A 94 -6.25 -3.98 -4.78
N PHE A 95 -5.11 -3.32 -4.50
CA PHE A 95 -4.73 -2.92 -3.15
C PHE A 95 -5.72 -1.92 -2.54
N LEU A 96 -6.09 -0.87 -3.29
CA LEU A 96 -7.04 0.14 -2.85
C LEU A 96 -8.43 -0.44 -2.60
N LEU A 97 -8.90 -1.33 -3.49
CA LEU A 97 -10.20 -1.99 -3.32
C LEU A 97 -10.25 -2.88 -2.07
N ALA A 98 -9.14 -3.56 -1.73
CA ALA A 98 -9.06 -4.33 -0.49
C ALA A 98 -9.11 -3.42 0.76
N CYS A 99 -8.39 -2.28 0.74
CA CYS A 99 -8.40 -1.33 1.85
C CYS A 99 -9.77 -0.65 2.01
N GLU A 100 -10.43 -0.30 0.91
CA GLU A 100 -11.79 0.24 0.94
C GLU A 100 -12.79 -0.77 1.49
N ALA A 101 -12.66 -2.05 1.11
CA ALA A 101 -13.50 -3.13 1.64
C ALA A 101 -13.29 -3.33 3.16
N ASP A 102 -12.06 -3.25 3.66
CA ASP A 102 -11.78 -3.25 5.10
C ASP A 102 -12.45 -2.05 5.81
N ALA A 103 -12.28 -0.83 5.27
CA ALA A 103 -12.87 0.36 5.87
C ALA A 103 -14.41 0.31 5.93
N ARG A 104 -15.05 -0.13 4.84
CA ARG A 104 -16.51 -0.21 4.73
C ARG A 104 -17.12 -1.49 5.30
N GLY A 105 -16.31 -2.52 5.56
CA GLY A 105 -16.75 -3.77 6.18
C GLY A 105 -17.09 -3.64 7.67
N ARG A 106 -16.82 -2.48 8.28
CA ARG A 106 -17.19 -2.16 9.65
C ARG A 106 -18.66 -1.76 9.69
N LEU A 107 -19.41 -2.31 10.66
CA LEU A 107 -20.83 -2.01 10.83
C LEU A 107 -21.06 -0.49 10.94
N GLY A 108 -21.94 0.04 10.08
CA GLY A 108 -22.26 1.46 10.00
C GLY A 108 -21.33 2.29 9.10
N PHE A 109 -20.40 1.66 8.38
CA PHE A 109 -19.46 2.31 7.46
C PHE A 109 -19.70 1.92 5.99
N GLU A 110 -20.75 1.15 5.70
CA GLU A 110 -21.01 0.53 4.39
C GLU A 110 -21.06 1.55 3.25
N ASP A 111 -21.65 2.72 3.53
CA ASP A 111 -21.79 3.83 2.59
C ASP A 111 -20.79 4.97 2.83
N LYS A 112 -19.85 4.79 3.77
CA LYS A 112 -18.90 5.84 4.12
C LYS A 112 -17.93 6.07 2.95
N PRO A 113 -17.80 7.32 2.45
CA PRO A 113 -16.81 7.64 1.43
C PRO A 113 -15.40 7.29 1.89
N TYR A 114 -14.58 6.82 0.95
CA TYR A 114 -13.18 6.47 1.20
C TYR A 114 -12.22 7.27 0.28
N PRO A 115 -12.16 8.62 0.44
CA PRO A 115 -11.42 9.53 -0.44
C PRO A 115 -9.90 9.29 -0.45
N GLN A 116 -9.37 8.54 0.52
CA GLN A 116 -7.99 8.07 0.54
C GLN A 116 -7.63 7.34 -0.76
N SER A 117 -8.55 6.56 -1.32
CA SER A 117 -8.32 5.84 -2.57
C SER A 117 -8.12 6.77 -3.77
N ASP A 118 -8.89 7.85 -3.85
CA ASP A 118 -8.77 8.83 -4.92
C ASP A 118 -7.46 9.60 -4.83
N TYR A 119 -7.09 10.01 -3.60
CA TYR A 119 -5.81 10.66 -3.35
C TYR A 119 -4.63 9.76 -3.73
N ILE A 120 -4.58 8.51 -3.26
CA ILE A 120 -3.48 7.59 -3.55
C ILE A 120 -3.40 7.32 -5.06
N ARG A 121 -4.54 7.17 -5.75
CA ARG A 121 -4.59 6.98 -7.20
C ARG A 121 -4.03 8.19 -7.95
N ALA A 122 -4.41 9.39 -7.56
CA ALA A 122 -3.89 10.62 -8.16
C ALA A 122 -2.37 10.76 -7.92
N ALA A 123 -1.93 10.49 -6.69
CA ALA A 123 -0.52 10.53 -6.30
C ALA A 123 0.32 9.51 -7.07
N GLN A 124 -0.16 8.27 -7.19
CA GLN A 124 0.46 7.21 -7.97
C GLN A 124 0.59 7.62 -9.45
N LYS A 125 -0.47 8.12 -10.06
CA LYS A 125 -0.48 8.52 -11.48
C LYS A 125 0.49 9.67 -11.76
N ALA A 126 0.59 10.65 -10.85
CA ALA A 126 1.53 11.75 -10.98
C ALA A 126 2.99 11.26 -10.86
N ALA A 127 3.30 10.48 -9.83
CA ALA A 127 4.63 9.97 -9.57
C ALA A 127 5.09 8.90 -10.58
N GLN A 128 4.18 8.12 -11.17
CA GLN A 128 4.52 7.12 -12.19
C GLN A 128 5.09 7.74 -13.46
N LYS A 129 4.71 8.98 -13.80
CA LYS A 129 5.25 9.72 -14.95
C LYS A 129 6.72 10.11 -14.79
N ILE A 130 7.26 10.02 -13.57
CA ILE A 130 8.67 10.27 -13.29
C ILE A 130 9.45 8.97 -13.50
N ASP A 131 10.23 8.92 -14.56
CA ASP A 131 11.09 7.80 -14.91
C ASP A 131 12.55 8.24 -15.14
N ARG A 132 13.38 7.33 -15.67
CA ARG A 132 14.78 7.62 -15.96
C ARG A 132 14.97 8.71 -17.02
N SER A 133 14.04 8.83 -17.98
CA SER A 133 14.12 9.86 -19.02
C SER A 133 13.94 11.27 -18.45
N ALA A 134 13.31 11.40 -17.28
CA ALA A 134 13.18 12.67 -16.57
C ALA A 134 14.52 13.21 -16.02
N ILE A 135 15.59 12.42 -16.04
CA ILE A 135 16.91 12.77 -15.52
C ILE A 135 17.94 12.55 -16.63
N SER A 136 18.00 13.49 -17.57
CA SER A 136 19.05 13.55 -18.58
C SER A 136 20.27 14.25 -18.01
N ASN A 137 21.24 13.48 -17.51
CA ASN A 137 22.60 13.97 -17.28
C ASN A 137 23.59 12.79 -17.27
N ASP A 138 24.61 12.87 -18.13
CA ASP A 138 25.64 11.83 -18.33
C ASP A 138 26.54 11.62 -17.08
N ASN A 139 26.43 12.48 -16.07
CA ASN A 139 27.28 12.49 -14.88
C ASN A 139 26.67 11.81 -13.64
N ILE A 140 25.46 11.25 -13.73
CA ILE A 140 24.76 10.67 -12.57
C ILE A 140 24.78 9.14 -12.66
N GLN A 141 25.36 8.47 -11.66
CA GLN A 141 25.46 7.00 -11.64
C GLN A 141 24.25 6.35 -10.94
N GLY A 142 24.00 5.06 -11.22
CA GLY A 142 22.70 4.39 -10.97
C GLY A 142 22.01 4.61 -9.62
N LYS A 143 22.75 4.70 -8.50
CA LYS A 143 22.17 4.99 -7.17
C LYS A 143 21.63 6.41 -7.08
N GLU A 144 22.35 7.38 -7.62
CA GLU A 144 21.99 8.79 -7.61
C GLU A 144 20.77 9.04 -8.51
N ILE A 145 20.66 8.33 -9.65
CA ILE A 145 19.44 8.34 -10.48
C ILE A 145 18.23 7.88 -9.67
N GLY A 146 18.37 6.79 -8.92
CA GLY A 146 17.29 6.27 -8.07
C GLY A 146 16.84 7.28 -7.01
N LEU A 147 17.79 7.95 -6.35
CA LEU A 147 17.50 8.99 -5.35
C LEU A 147 16.82 10.21 -5.97
N ALA A 148 17.29 10.67 -7.13
CA ALA A 148 16.71 11.81 -7.82
C ALA A 148 15.29 11.51 -8.33
N ILE A 149 15.03 10.32 -8.88
CA ILE A 149 13.66 9.88 -9.24
C ILE A 149 12.76 9.89 -7.99
N HIS A 150 13.26 9.36 -6.87
CA HIS A 150 12.51 9.31 -5.62
C HIS A 150 12.16 10.71 -5.12
N GLN A 151 13.11 11.65 -5.09
CA GLN A 151 12.87 13.03 -4.69
C GLN A 151 11.85 13.74 -5.61
N LEU A 152 11.94 13.53 -6.92
CA LEU A 152 10.98 14.09 -7.88
C LEU A 152 9.57 13.53 -7.67
N ARG A 153 9.44 12.21 -7.41
CA ARG A 153 8.15 11.59 -7.07
C ARG A 153 7.56 12.15 -5.79
N ILE A 154 8.38 12.34 -4.75
CA ILE A 154 7.94 12.97 -3.50
C ILE A 154 7.39 14.37 -3.76
N LYS A 155 8.06 15.17 -4.60
CA LYS A 155 7.61 16.51 -4.98
C LYS A 155 6.26 16.48 -5.66
N GLU A 156 6.04 15.57 -6.61
CA GLU A 156 4.74 15.43 -7.28
C GLU A 156 3.63 14.95 -6.32
N ILE A 157 3.92 13.98 -5.45
CA ILE A 157 2.97 13.52 -4.44
C ILE A 157 2.61 14.67 -3.48
N SER A 158 3.57 15.51 -3.10
CA SER A 158 3.34 16.68 -2.26
C SER A 158 2.37 17.68 -2.91
N LYS A 159 2.55 17.96 -4.22
CA LYS A 159 1.60 18.80 -4.98
C LYS A 159 0.21 18.20 -5.01
N ILE A 160 0.10 16.90 -5.29
CA ILE A 160 -1.20 16.22 -5.30
C ILE A 160 -1.87 16.31 -3.94
N LYS A 161 -1.12 16.14 -2.84
CA LYS A 161 -1.67 16.21 -1.48
C LYS A 161 -2.40 17.52 -1.22
N GLN A 162 -1.85 18.65 -1.69
CA GLN A 162 -2.46 19.99 -1.56
C GLN A 162 -3.81 20.13 -2.27
N CYS A 163 -4.15 19.26 -3.23
CA CYS A 163 -5.45 19.25 -3.88
C CYS A 163 -6.53 18.46 -3.10
N PHE A 164 -6.13 17.72 -2.07
CA PHE A 164 -7.00 16.86 -1.26
C PHE A 164 -7.07 17.28 0.22
N THR A 165 -6.26 18.25 0.65
CA THR A 165 -6.20 18.82 2.00
C THR A 165 -6.37 20.32 1.94
#